data_AF-A0A484HN78-F1
#
_entry.id   AF-A0A484HN78-F1
#
_cell.length_a   1.000
_cell.length_b   1.000
_cell.length_c   1.000
_cell.angle_alpha   90.00
_cell.angle_beta   90.00
_cell.angle_gamma   90.00
#
_symmetry.space_group_name_H-M   'P 1'
#
loop_
_entity.id
_entity.type
_entity.pdbx_description
1 polymer ?
#
loop_
_entity_poly.entity_id
_entity_poly.type
_entity_poly.pdbx_seq_one_letter_code
_entity_poly.pdbx_strand_id
1 'polypeptide(L)'
;MPGKRMEISLTLKDKCVQTTGEKTYEALMRAYFDKKTPGREKQSIENRLAALSVFLEKADFPGLRAAFPELDPSPGSPETLLTLRIGENPDQIELRFNGKTALMGDFLKNRDREEK
;
A
#
# COMPACT_ATOMS: atom_id res chain seq x y z
N MET A 1 7.16 -3.66 -23.91
CA MET A 1 8.11 -3.30 -22.83
C MET A 1 7.70 -4.10 -21.61
N PRO A 2 8.57 -4.87 -20.95
CA PRO A 2 8.15 -5.68 -19.81
C PRO A 2 7.68 -4.75 -18.68
N GLY A 3 6.42 -4.93 -18.27
CA GLY A 3 5.70 -4.09 -17.32
C GLY A 3 6.50 -3.83 -16.06
N LYS A 4 6.80 -2.55 -15.80
CA LYS A 4 7.50 -2.11 -14.60
C LYS A 4 6.56 -2.30 -13.41
N ARG A 5 6.61 -3.49 -12.81
CA ARG A 5 5.93 -3.76 -11.53
C ARG A 5 6.44 -2.76 -10.52
N MET A 6 5.52 -2.06 -9.90
CA MET A 6 5.83 -1.02 -8.95
C MET A 6 5.77 -1.59 -7.54
N GLU A 7 6.77 -1.27 -6.73
CA GLU A 7 6.83 -1.75 -5.34
C GLU A 7 6.83 -0.55 -4.39
N ILE A 8 5.98 -0.61 -3.37
CA ILE A 8 5.91 0.34 -2.27
C ILE A 8 6.17 -0.42 -0.99
N SER A 9 7.25 -0.10 -0.29
CA SER A 9 7.59 -0.70 0.99
C SER A 9 7.03 0.14 2.12
N LEU A 10 6.26 -0.49 3.01
CA LEU A 10 5.68 0.06 4.22
C LEU A 10 6.33 -0.65 5.41
N THR A 11 7.14 0.08 6.17
CA THR A 11 7.78 -0.45 7.37
C THR A 11 6.83 -0.27 8.56
N LEU A 12 6.20 -1.36 8.98
CA LEU A 12 5.29 -1.39 10.13
C LEU A 12 6.11 -1.56 11.41
N LYS A 13 6.26 -0.47 12.16
CA LYS A 13 6.93 -0.43 13.44
C LYS A 13 6.07 0.33 14.44
N ASP A 14 5.50 -0.41 15.39
CA ASP A 14 4.57 0.09 16.42
C ASP A 14 3.30 0.78 15.88
N LYS A 15 3.04 0.66 14.57
CA LYS A 15 1.90 1.26 13.87
C LYS A 15 1.30 0.28 12.89
N CYS A 16 -0.02 0.26 12.86
CA CYS A 16 -0.78 -0.53 11.91
C CYS A 16 -0.51 -0.15 10.45
N VAL A 17 -0.83 -1.08 9.55
CA VAL A 17 -0.70 -0.91 8.10
C VAL A 17 -1.40 0.33 7.56
N GLN A 18 -2.57 0.68 8.11
CA GLN A 18 -3.34 1.86 7.68
C GLN A 18 -2.57 3.14 7.98
N THR A 19 -2.17 3.35 9.25
CA THR A 19 -1.45 4.57 9.66
C THR A 19 -0.10 4.69 8.95
N THR A 20 0.58 3.58 8.72
CA THR A 20 1.86 3.59 7.98
C THR A 20 1.64 3.92 6.50
N GLY A 21 0.56 3.40 5.91
CA GLY A 21 0.14 3.74 4.55
C GLY A 21 -0.17 5.24 4.41
N GLU A 22 -0.97 5.80 5.32
CA GLU A 22 -1.31 7.23 5.33
C GLU A 22 -0.05 8.11 5.44
N LYS A 23 0.85 7.80 6.37
CA LYS A 23 2.12 8.53 6.50
C LYS A 23 2.99 8.46 5.25
N THR A 24 3.01 7.30 4.60
CA THR A 24 3.75 7.11 3.35
C THR A 24 3.13 7.94 2.22
N TYR A 25 1.80 8.00 2.17
CA TYR A 25 1.07 8.82 1.21
C TYR A 25 1.37 10.31 1.41
N GLU A 26 1.31 10.80 2.66
CA GLU A 26 1.68 12.18 2.98
C GLU A 26 3.15 12.50 2.60
N ALA A 27 4.08 11.58 2.86
CA ALA A 27 5.49 11.75 2.50
C ALA A 27 5.68 11.83 0.98
N LEU A 28 4.99 10.96 0.22
CA LEU A 28 5.00 10.98 -1.24
C LEU A 28 4.39 12.27 -1.79
N MET A 29 3.27 12.74 -1.22
CA MET A 29 2.67 14.02 -1.62
C MET A 29 3.66 15.18 -1.40
N ARG A 30 4.32 15.23 -0.24
CA ARG A 30 5.35 16.25 0.02
C ARG A 30 6.48 16.19 -1.01
N ALA A 31 6.96 14.98 -1.32
CA ALA A 31 8.00 14.79 -2.35
C ALA A 31 7.52 15.20 -3.75
N TYR A 32 6.25 14.98 -4.09
CA TYR A 32 5.67 15.38 -5.37
C TYR A 32 5.65 16.91 -5.55
N PHE A 33 5.25 17.64 -4.50
CA PHE A 33 5.21 19.10 -4.50
C PHE A 33 6.57 19.76 -4.24
N ASP A 34 7.59 18.99 -3.86
CA ASP A 34 8.95 19.51 -3.72
C ASP A 34 9.48 20.01 -5.07
N LYS A 35 10.07 21.21 -5.06
CA LYS A 35 10.59 21.88 -6.26
C LYS A 35 11.86 21.22 -6.81
N LYS A 36 12.59 20.47 -5.97
CA LYS A 36 13.83 19.78 -6.33
C LYS A 36 13.57 18.42 -6.98
N THR A 37 12.34 17.91 -6.92
CA THR A 37 11.97 16.63 -7.51
C THR A 37 11.89 16.75 -9.03
N PRO A 38 12.73 16.04 -9.80
CA PRO A 38 12.71 16.08 -11.26
C PRO A 38 11.42 15.45 -11.82
N GLY A 39 10.96 15.91 -12.99
CA GLY A 39 9.68 15.49 -13.57
C GLY A 39 9.53 13.96 -13.76
N ARG A 40 10.63 13.26 -14.05
CA ARG A 40 10.64 11.79 -14.14
C ARG A 40 10.34 11.11 -12.79
N GLU A 41 10.82 11.69 -11.69
CA GLU A 41 10.51 11.20 -10.35
C GLU A 41 9.08 11.57 -9.95
N LYS A 42 8.58 12.74 -10.37
CA LYS A 42 7.18 13.12 -10.14
C LYS A 42 6.20 12.11 -10.72
N GLN A 43 6.40 11.68 -11.96
CA GLN A 43 5.56 10.65 -12.58
C GLN A 43 5.63 9.30 -11.83
N SER A 44 6.82 8.94 -11.32
CA SER A 44 6.95 7.76 -10.46
C SER A 44 6.28 7.96 -9.10
N ILE A 45 6.21 9.18 -8.57
CA ILE A 45 5.51 9.47 -7.32
C ILE A 45 4.00 9.46 -7.53
N GLU A 46 3.49 9.98 -8.65
CA GLU A 46 2.07 9.95 -9.01
C GLU A 46 1.55 8.52 -9.09
N ASN A 47 2.26 7.61 -9.77
CA ASN A 47 1.87 6.21 -9.85
C ASN A 47 1.81 5.55 -8.45
N ARG A 48 2.76 5.91 -7.58
CA ARG A 48 2.83 5.45 -6.19
C ARG A 48 1.66 5.98 -5.38
N LEU A 49 1.33 7.26 -5.52
CA LEU A 49 0.22 7.93 -4.86
C LEU A 49 -1.12 7.34 -5.29
N ALA A 50 -1.33 7.14 -6.60
CA ALA A 50 -2.54 6.54 -7.14
C ALA A 50 -2.78 5.14 -6.56
N ALA A 51 -1.77 4.28 -6.60
CA ALA A 51 -1.87 2.92 -6.06
C ALA A 51 -2.08 2.92 -4.54
N LEU A 52 -1.36 3.76 -3.79
CA LEU A 52 -1.50 3.85 -2.35
C LEU A 52 -2.85 4.44 -1.94
N SER A 53 -3.42 5.35 -2.71
CA SER A 53 -4.77 5.87 -2.53
C SER A 53 -5.82 4.77 -2.70
N VAL A 54 -5.72 3.97 -3.76
CA VAL A 54 -6.61 2.81 -3.97
C VAL A 54 -6.50 1.82 -2.83
N PHE A 55 -5.28 1.53 -2.37
CA PHE A 55 -5.06 0.67 -1.21
C PHE A 55 -5.72 1.23 0.05
N LEU A 56 -5.52 2.51 0.37
CA LEU A 56 -6.09 3.14 1.57
C LEU A 56 -7.62 3.22 1.54
N GLU A 57 -8.19 3.48 0.36
CA GLU A 57 -9.63 3.63 0.17
C GLU A 57 -10.35 2.27 0.17
N LYS A 58 -9.84 1.31 -0.61
CA LYS A 58 -10.52 0.04 -0.87
C LYS A 58 -10.13 -1.07 0.09
N ALA A 59 -8.95 -1.05 0.72
CA ALA A 59 -8.51 -2.16 1.56
C ALA A 59 -9.33 -2.25 2.85
N ASP A 60 -9.79 -3.47 3.15
CA ASP A 60 -10.38 -3.87 4.42
C ASP A 60 -9.28 -4.11 5.45
N PHE A 61 -8.88 -3.03 6.13
CA PHE A 61 -7.88 -3.10 7.20
C PHE A 61 -8.31 -3.99 8.37
N PRO A 62 -9.56 -3.94 8.86
CA PRO A 62 -10.05 -4.94 9.82
C PRO A 62 -9.84 -6.39 9.36
N GLY A 63 -10.26 -6.72 8.13
CA GLY A 63 -10.09 -8.05 7.55
C GLY A 63 -8.62 -8.46 7.40
N LEU A 64 -7.77 -7.55 6.91
CA LEU A 64 -6.33 -7.75 6.78
C LEU A 64 -5.67 -8.03 8.12
N ARG A 65 -6.03 -7.28 9.18
CA ARG A 65 -5.45 -7.47 10.52
C ARG A 65 -5.97 -8.74 11.19
N ALA A 66 -7.23 -9.12 10.93
CA ALA A 66 -7.78 -10.38 11.42
C ALA A 66 -7.11 -11.60 10.77
N ALA A 67 -6.85 -11.55 9.45
CA ALA A 67 -6.14 -12.61 8.74
C ALA A 67 -4.63 -12.61 9.04
N PHE A 68 -4.05 -11.43 9.24
CA PHE A 68 -2.63 -11.22 9.43
C PHE A 68 -2.39 -10.25 10.61
N PRO A 69 -2.35 -10.77 11.85
CA PRO A 69 -2.12 -9.95 13.03
C PRO A 69 -0.76 -9.20 13.01
N GLU A 70 0.19 -9.69 12.21
CA GLU A 70 1.49 -9.05 11.95
C GLU A 70 1.37 -7.66 11.29
N LEU A 71 0.24 -7.37 10.63
CA LEU A 71 -0.06 -6.06 10.02
C LEU A 71 -0.62 -5.04 11.03
N ASP A 72 -0.84 -5.45 12.28
CA ASP A 72 -1.21 -4.63 13.43
C ASP A 72 -0.18 -4.80 14.56
N PRO A 73 1.08 -4.38 14.34
CA PRO A 73 2.12 -4.57 15.35
C PRO A 73 1.76 -3.80 16.63
N SER A 74 1.71 -4.53 17.73
CA SER A 74 1.61 -3.95 19.08
C SER A 74 2.96 -3.34 19.50
N PRO A 75 2.98 -2.39 20.45
CA PRO A 75 4.22 -1.80 20.96
C PRO A 75 5.24 -2.86 21.38
N GLY A 76 6.44 -2.81 20.80
CA GLY A 76 7.49 -3.81 21.05
C GLY A 76 7.49 -5.04 20.13
N SER A 77 6.60 -5.08 19.14
CA SER A 77 6.62 -6.11 18.07
C SER A 77 7.82 -5.92 17.14
N PRO A 78 8.34 -7.01 16.53
CA PRO A 78 9.38 -6.90 15.53
C PRO A 78 8.91 -6.06 14.33
N GLU A 79 9.85 -5.33 13.74
CA GLU A 79 9.59 -4.55 12.53
C GLU A 79 9.11 -5.46 11.40
N THR A 80 7.94 -5.17 10.86
CA THR A 80 7.36 -5.92 9.74
C THR A 80 7.43 -5.09 8.48
N LEU A 81 8.18 -5.57 7.49
CA LEU A 81 8.24 -4.92 6.18
C LEU A 81 7.12 -5.47 5.29
N LEU A 82 6.15 -4.62 4.98
CA LEU A 82 5.10 -4.90 4.02
C LEU A 82 5.44 -4.27 2.67
N THR A 83 5.64 -5.08 1.65
CA THR A 83 5.82 -4.62 0.27
C THR A 83 4.51 -4.78 -0.50
N LEU A 84 3.95 -3.66 -0.94
CA LEU A 84 2.85 -3.60 -1.89
C LEU A 84 3.42 -3.69 -3.30
N ARG A 85 3.12 -4.77 -4.01
CA ARG A 85 3.50 -4.96 -5.41
C ARG A 85 2.29 -4.70 -6.28
N ILE A 86 2.38 -3.65 -7.07
CA ILE A 86 1.29 -3.17 -7.91
C ILE A 86 1.55 -3.70 -9.32
N GLY A 87 0.57 -4.44 -9.84
CA GLY A 87 0.54 -4.91 -11.22
C GLY A 87 0.31 -3.76 -12.21
N GLU A 88 0.03 -4.09 -13.47
CA GLU A 88 -0.33 -3.08 -14.47
C GLU A 88 -1.67 -2.41 -14.16
N ASN A 89 -2.54 -3.10 -13.41
CA ASN A 89 -3.81 -2.55 -12.92
C ASN A 89 -3.66 -2.11 -11.45
N PRO A 90 -4.16 -0.91 -11.09
CA PRO A 90 -4.08 -0.39 -9.72
C PRO A 90 -4.90 -1.21 -8.72
N ASP A 91 -5.85 -2.03 -9.17
CA ASP A 91 -6.63 -2.96 -8.33
C ASP A 91 -5.91 -4.30 -8.09
N GLN A 92 -4.83 -4.59 -8.84
CA GLN A 92 -4.00 -5.78 -8.63
C GLN A 92 -2.81 -5.45 -7.73
N ILE A 93 -3.09 -5.35 -6.42
CA ILE A 93 -2.08 -5.13 -5.40
C ILE A 93 -1.81 -6.45 -4.67
N GLU A 94 -0.59 -6.96 -4.81
CA GLU A 94 -0.08 -8.07 -3.99
C GLU A 94 0.61 -7.51 -2.74
N LEU A 95 0.23 -8.01 -1.57
CA LEU A 95 0.85 -7.73 -0.28
C LEU A 95 1.92 -8.80 0.00
N ARG A 96 3.16 -8.39 0.25
CA ARG A 96 4.26 -9.30 0.61
C ARG A 96 4.87 -8.91 1.94
N PHE A 97 4.89 -9.82 2.91
CA PHE A 97 5.43 -9.57 4.24
C PHE A 97 5.84 -10.90 4.88
N ASN A 98 6.97 -10.95 5.59
CA ASN A 98 7.45 -12.14 6.31
C ASN A 98 7.39 -13.46 5.50
N GLY A 99 7.70 -13.42 4.20
CA GLY A 99 7.63 -14.57 3.29
C GLY A 99 6.22 -15.00 2.88
N LYS A 100 5.18 -14.34 3.38
CA LYS A 100 3.78 -14.52 2.99
C LYS A 100 3.43 -13.58 1.85
N THR A 101 2.45 -14.02 1.06
CA THR A 101 1.90 -13.26 -0.06
C THR A 101 0.38 -13.28 0.06
N ALA A 102 -0.27 -12.13 -0.06
CA ALA A 102 -1.73 -12.01 -0.07
C ALA A 102 -2.17 -11.08 -1.19
N LEU A 103 -3.36 -11.28 -1.76
CA LEU A 103 -3.91 -10.36 -2.75
C LEU A 103 -4.87 -9.39 -2.07
N MET A 104 -4.74 -8.09 -2.37
CA MET A 104 -5.67 -7.08 -1.86
C MET A 104 -7.11 -7.37 -2.27
N GLY A 105 -7.32 -8.02 -3.43
CA GLY A 105 -8.65 -8.41 -3.93
C GLY A 105 -9.45 -9.35 -3.01
N ASP A 106 -8.77 -10.05 -2.08
CA ASP A 106 -9.41 -10.87 -1.04
C ASP A 106 -9.88 -10.03 0.17
N PHE A 107 -9.38 -8.80 0.29
CA PHE A 107 -9.61 -7.90 1.43
C PHE A 107 -10.09 -6.53 0.97
N LEU A 108 -11.14 -6.46 0.15
CA LEU A 108 -11.75 -5.19 -0.29
C LEU A 108 -12.98 -4.86 0.57
N LYS A 109 -13.08 -3.61 1.04
CA LYS A 109 -14.17 -3.09 1.91
C LYS A 109 -15.57 -3.21 1.31
N ASN A 110 -15.69 -3.32 -0.02
CA ASN A 110 -16.95 -3.49 -0.72
C ASN A 110 -16.72 -4.35 -1.97
N ARG A 111 -17.09 -5.64 -1.93
CA ARG A 111 -17.33 -6.43 -3.15
C ARG A 111 -18.70 -6.11 -3.80
N ASP A 112 -19.49 -5.24 -3.19
CA ASP A 112 -20.86 -4.93 -3.58
C ASP A 112 -21.03 -3.43 -3.85
N ARG A 113 -20.85 -3.02 -5.11
CA ARG A 113 -21.59 -1.92 -5.79
C ARG A 113 -21.12 -1.76 -7.25
N GLU A 114 -21.24 -2.83 -8.02
CA GLU A 114 -21.44 -2.73 -9.48
C GLU A 114 -22.61 -3.62 -9.88
N GLU A 115 -23.80 -3.33 -9.36
CA GLU A 115 -25.06 -3.60 -10.06
C GLU A 115 -26.07 -2.52 -9.66
N LYS A 116 -26.12 -1.43 -10.44
CA LYS A 116 -27.35 -0.91 -11.07
C LYS A 116 -27.10 0.36 -11.87
#